data_AF-A0A3N9ULJ8-F1
#
_entry.id   AF-A0A3N9ULJ8-F1
#
_cell.length_a   1.000
_cell.length_b   1.000
_cell.length_c   1.000
_cell.angle_alpha   90.00
_cell.angle_beta   90.00
_cell.angle_gamma   90.00
#
_symmetry.space_group_name_H-M   'P 1'
#
loop_
_entity.id
_entity.type
_entity.pdbx_description
1 polymer ?
#
loop_
_entity_poly.entity_id
_entity_poly.type
_entity_poly.pdbx_seq_one_letter_code
_entity_poly.pdbx_strand_id
1 'polypeptide(L)'
;MDTLDQSPSTHDELDTQPLIRHLIDLRNRILKAVFGVVLVFVPLAYYANDIYAWMAKPLLRHMPAGTQMIAIDVASPFFIPFKLTLVTA
;
A
#
# COMPACT_ATOMS: atom_id res chain seq x y z
N MET A 1 51.57 22.26 -7.79
CA MET A 1 51.09 23.03 -6.64
C MET A 1 49.80 23.67 -7.10
N ASP A 2 48.69 23.00 -6.76
CA ASP A 2 47.33 23.53 -6.60
C ASP A 2 46.79 24.35 -7.78
N THR A 3 45.80 23.86 -8.53
CA THR A 3 44.45 23.57 -8.03
C THR A 3 43.82 22.47 -8.89
N LEU A 4 43.51 21.30 -8.32
CA LEU A 4 42.13 20.92 -7.97
C LEU A 4 41.17 21.24 -9.13
N ASP A 5 40.90 20.26 -9.98
CA ASP A 5 39.70 19.44 -9.79
C ASP A 5 38.47 20.33 -9.53
N GLN A 6 37.95 20.91 -10.61
CA GLN A 6 36.60 21.45 -10.57
C GLN A 6 35.91 21.07 -11.87
N SER A 7 35.61 19.77 -11.99
CA SER A 7 34.37 19.39 -12.66
C SER A 7 33.27 20.25 -12.04
N PRO A 8 32.53 21.05 -12.83
CA PRO A 8 31.39 21.76 -12.29
C PRO A 8 30.45 20.68 -11.76
N SER A 9 30.28 20.66 -10.44
CA SER A 9 29.42 19.73 -9.74
C SER A 9 28.03 19.77 -10.39
N THR A 10 27.70 18.70 -11.12
CA THR A 10 26.38 18.41 -11.71
C THR A 10 25.34 18.21 -10.60
N HIS A 11 25.12 19.22 -9.78
CA HIS A 11 24.20 19.21 -8.65
C HIS A 11 23.16 20.35 -8.73
N ASP A 12 23.28 21.27 -9.69
CA ASP A 12 22.40 22.46 -9.82
C ASP A 12 21.45 22.43 -11.04
N GLU A 13 21.35 21.34 -11.80
CA GLU A 13 20.42 21.23 -12.97
C GLU A 13 19.08 20.53 -12.62
N LEU A 14 19.00 19.96 -11.41
CA LEU A 14 17.79 19.29 -10.89
C LEU A 14 16.76 20.27 -10.32
N ASP A 15 17.18 21.46 -9.89
CA ASP A 15 16.30 22.46 -9.26
C ASP A 15 15.36 23.18 -10.25
N THR A 16 15.66 23.14 -11.55
CA THR A 16 14.83 23.79 -12.59
C THR A 16 13.67 22.90 -13.08
N GLN A 17 13.57 21.65 -12.61
CA GLN A 17 12.58 20.69 -13.09
C GLN A 17 11.47 20.45 -12.05
N PRO A 18 10.34 21.18 -12.13
CA PRO A 18 9.25 21.10 -11.15
C PRO A 18 8.63 19.70 -11.05
N LEU A 19 8.70 18.90 -12.12
CA LEU A 19 8.19 17.53 -12.17
C LEU A 19 9.01 16.59 -11.27
N ILE A 20 10.34 16.67 -11.30
CA ILE A 20 11.24 15.83 -10.48
C ILE A 20 10.96 16.08 -8.99
N ARG A 21 10.83 17.35 -8.60
CA ARG A 21 10.51 17.75 -7.22
C ARG A 21 9.14 17.24 -6.76
N HIS A 22 8.11 17.33 -7.61
CA HIS A 22 6.78 16.84 -7.25
C HIS A 22 6.73 15.30 -7.11
N LEU A 23 7.44 14.55 -7.97
CA LEU A 23 7.53 13.09 -7.88
C LEU A 23 8.24 12.63 -6.61
N ILE A 24 9.30 13.33 -6.21
CA ILE A 24 10.03 13.06 -4.95
C ILE A 24 9.12 13.28 -3.72
N ASP A 25 8.31 14.34 -3.74
CA ASP A 25 7.31 14.59 -2.70
C ASP A 25 6.22 13.51 -2.66
N LEU A 26 5.75 13.07 -3.83
CA LEU A 26 4.76 11.99 -3.94
C LEU A 26 5.28 10.68 -3.33
N ARG A 27 6.51 10.29 -3.67
CA ARG A 27 7.17 9.09 -3.09
C ARG A 27 7.20 9.17 -1.57
N ASN A 28 7.60 10.32 -1.03
CA ASN A 28 7.72 10.51 0.41
C ASN A 28 6.35 10.43 1.11
N ARG A 29 5.30 11.00 0.50
CA ARG A 29 3.93 10.89 1.02
C ARG A 29 3.40 9.46 0.96
N ILE A 30 3.63 8.75 -0.15
CA ILE A 30 3.21 7.35 -0.31
C ILE A 30 3.89 6.47 0.73
N LEU A 31 5.21 6.61 0.94
CA LEU A 31 5.93 5.83 1.96
C LEU A 31 5.39 6.08 3.36
N LYS A 32 5.11 7.34 3.73
CA LYS A 32 4.50 7.69 5.02
C LYS A 32 3.09 7.13 5.17
N ALA A 33 2.27 7.19 4.11
CA ALA A 33 0.92 6.64 4.11
C ALA A 33 0.93 5.11 4.28
N VAL A 34 1.78 4.42 3.53
CA VAL A 34 1.98 2.96 3.65
C VAL A 34 2.44 2.60 5.06
N PHE A 35 3.39 3.35 5.62
CA PHE A 35 3.84 3.11 6.99
C PHE A 35 2.73 3.29 8.02
N GLY A 36 1.91 4.35 7.88
CA GLY A 36 0.74 4.57 8.74
C GLY A 36 -0.30 3.44 8.63
N VAL A 37 -0.57 2.98 7.41
CA VAL A 37 -1.47 1.83 7.17
C VAL A 37 -0.92 0.57 7.84
N VAL A 38 0.36 0.25 7.66
CA VAL A 38 0.99 -0.94 8.27
C VAL A 38 0.98 -0.84 9.79
N LEU A 39 1.28 0.33 10.36
CA LEU A 39 1.28 0.56 11.81
C LEU A 39 -0.08 0.26 12.45
N VAL A 40 -1.18 0.64 11.79
CA VAL A 40 -2.55 0.34 12.25
C VAL A 40 -2.95 -1.09 11.92
N PHE A 41 -2.52 -1.60 10.76
CA PHE A 41 -2.88 -2.93 10.29
C PHE A 41 -2.29 -4.04 11.14
N VAL A 42 -1.04 -3.92 11.61
CA VAL A 42 -0.37 -4.97 12.43
C VAL A 42 -1.16 -5.33 13.70
N PRO A 43 -1.53 -4.39 14.59
CA PRO A 43 -2.33 -4.72 15.77
C PRO A 43 -3.75 -5.16 15.37
N LEU A 44 -4.35 -4.53 14.36
CA LEU A 44 -5.71 -4.90 13.93
C LEU A 44 -5.75 -6.32 13.34
N ALA A 45 -4.72 -6.74 12.61
CA ALA A 45 -4.58 -8.07 12.06
C ALA A 45 -4.38 -9.13 13.16
N TYR A 46 -3.66 -8.79 14.24
CA TYR A 46 -3.53 -9.67 15.41
C TYR A 46 -4.90 -9.90 16.09
N TYR A 47 -5.68 -8.84 16.29
CA TYR A 47 -7.02 -8.91 16.90
C TYR A 47 -8.15 -9.31 15.94
N ALA A 48 -7.88 -9.43 14.63
CA ALA A 48 -8.90 -9.66 13.61
C ALA A 48 -9.67 -10.97 13.86
N ASN A 49 -8.98 -12.04 14.28
CA ASN A 49 -9.60 -13.34 14.53
C ASN A 49 -10.60 -13.29 15.70
N ASP A 50 -10.29 -12.56 16.77
CA ASP A 50 -11.17 -12.47 17.95
C ASP A 50 -12.42 -11.63 17.64
N ILE A 51 -12.25 -10.50 16.94
CA ILE A 51 -13.36 -9.65 16.49
C ILE A 51 -14.27 -10.44 15.53
N TYR A 52 -13.65 -11.17 14.60
CA TYR A 52 -14.36 -12.00 13.64
C TYR A 52 -15.13 -13.13 14.33
N ALA A 53 -14.53 -13.84 15.30
CA ALA A 53 -15.20 -14.90 16.04
C ALA A 53 -16.41 -14.37 16.85
N TRP A 54 -16.29 -13.16 17.40
CA TRP A 54 -17.38 -12.51 18.13
C TRP A 54 -18.52 -12.05 17.21
N MET A 55 -18.21 -11.49 16.05
CA MET A 55 -19.19 -11.07 15.04
C MET A 55 -19.81 -12.23 14.26
N ALA A 56 -19.06 -13.30 13.98
CA ALA A 56 -19.53 -14.45 13.22
C ALA A 56 -20.55 -15.30 14.02
N LYS A 57 -20.40 -15.38 15.34
CA LYS A 57 -21.30 -16.15 16.24
C LYS A 57 -22.81 -15.85 16.05
N PRO A 58 -23.27 -14.58 16.05
CA PRO A 58 -24.68 -14.26 15.82
C PRO A 58 -25.11 -14.43 14.35
N LEU A 59 -24.21 -14.20 13.38
CA LEU A 59 -24.48 -14.34 11.95
C LEU A 59 -24.65 -15.82 11.54
N LEU A 60 -23.80 -16.71 12.05
CA LEU A 60 -23.92 -18.17 11.87
C LEU A 60 -25.24 -18.72 12.42
N ARG A 61 -25.81 -18.10 13.46
CA ARG A 61 -27.06 -18.54 14.09
C ARG A 61 -28.31 -18.15 13.29
N HIS A 62 -28.20 -17.20 12.38
CA HIS A 62 -29.29 -16.74 11.50
C HIS A 62 -29.06 -17.12 10.03
N MET A 63 -27.98 -17.85 9.71
CA MET A 63 -27.75 -18.37 8.37
C MET A 63 -28.57 -19.65 8.13
N PRO A 64 -29.45 -19.67 7.11
CA PRO A 64 -30.12 -20.91 6.68
C PRO A 64 -29.09 -21.91 6.15
N ALA A 65 -29.36 -23.21 6.33
CA ALA A 65 -28.48 -24.29 5.92
C ALA A 65 -28.15 -24.19 4.42
N GLY A 66 -26.89 -23.86 4.09
CA GLY A 66 -26.40 -23.78 2.72
C GLY A 66 -25.74 -22.46 2.31
N THR A 67 -25.74 -21.42 3.16
CA THR A 67 -25.00 -20.18 2.85
C THR A 67 -23.55 -20.28 3.32
N GLN A 68 -22.61 -20.20 2.37
CA GLN A 68 -21.18 -20.21 2.63
C GLN A 68 -20.70 -18.78 2.86
N MET A 69 -19.89 -18.56 3.89
CA MET A 69 -19.28 -17.27 4.15
C MET A 69 -18.30 -16.92 3.02
N ILE A 70 -18.56 -15.85 2.27
CA ILE A 70 -17.67 -15.39 1.22
C ILE A 70 -16.57 -14.55 1.87
N ALA A 71 -15.40 -15.17 2.04
CA ALA A 71 -14.19 -14.47 2.46
C ALA A 71 -13.68 -13.63 1.28
N ILE A 72 -14.08 -12.36 1.21
CA ILE A 72 -13.50 -11.40 0.28
C ILE A 72 -12.14 -10.95 0.81
N ASP A 73 -11.09 -11.12 0.01
CA ASP A 73 -9.77 -10.60 0.33
C ASP A 73 -9.80 -9.07 0.21
N VAL A 74 -9.41 -8.37 1.27
CA VAL A 74 -9.32 -6.90 1.33
C VAL A 74 -8.36 -6.32 0.28
N ALA A 75 -7.39 -7.11 -0.18
CA ALA A 75 -6.46 -6.69 -1.23
C ALA A 75 -7.02 -6.87 -2.66
N SER A 76 -8.08 -7.67 -2.81
CA SER A 76 -8.64 -8.04 -4.12
C SER A 76 -9.05 -6.87 -5.03
N PRO A 77 -9.62 -5.74 -4.55
CA PRO A 77 -10.02 -4.64 -5.43
C PRO A 77 -8.84 -3.99 -6.15
N PHE A 78 -7.64 -4.07 -5.55
CA PHE A 78 -6.44 -3.43 -6.06
C PHE A 78 -5.66 -4.35 -7.01
N PHE A 79 -5.53 -5.63 -6.66
CA PHE A 79 -4.67 -6.57 -7.41
C PHE A 79 -5.38 -7.33 -8.53
N ILE A 80 -6.69 -7.52 -8.48
CA ILE A 80 -7.45 -8.18 -9.56
C ILE A 80 -7.25 -7.48 -10.91
N PRO A 81 -7.45 -6.15 -11.07
CA PRO A 81 -7.27 -5.50 -12.37
C PRO A 81 -5.84 -5.65 -12.90
N PHE A 82 -4.83 -5.56 -12.03
CA PHE A 82 -3.43 -5.81 -12.39
C PHE A 82 -3.18 -7.23 -12.91
N LYS A 83 -3.66 -8.26 -12.18
CA LYS A 83 -3.52 -9.66 -12.59
C LYS A 83 -4.21 -9.95 -13.93
N LEU A 84 -5.40 -9.40 -14.16
CA LEU A 84 -6.14 -9.59 -15.40
C LEU A 84 -5.43 -8.93 -16.60
N THR A 85 -4.87 -7.74 -16.41
CA THR A 85 -4.13 -7.04 -17.47
C THR A 85 -2.86 -7.81 -17.84
N LEU A 86 -2.14 -8.36 -16.85
CA LEU A 86 -0.90 -9.12 -17.07
C LEU A 86 -1.16 -10.50 -17.73
N VAL A 87 -2.29 -11.14 -17.46
CA VAL A 87 -2.68 -12.40 -18.13
C VAL A 87 -3.14 -12.17 -19.58
N THR A 88 -3.65 -10.97 -19.88
CA THR A 88 -4.16 -10.62 -21.23
C THR A 88 -3.05 -10.09 -22.16
N ALA A 89 -1.95 -9.57 -21.59
CA ALA A 89 -0.77 -9.08 -22.32
C ALA A 89 0.14 -10.23 -22.76
#